data_AF-F8A0C6-F1
#
_entry.id   AF-F8A0C6-F1
#
_cell.length_a   1.000
_cell.length_b   1.000
_cell.length_c   1.000
_cell.angle_alpha   90.00
_cell.angle_beta   90.00
_cell.angle_gamma   90.00
#
_symmetry.space_group_name_H-M   'P 1'
#
loop_
_entity.id
_entity.type
_entity.pdbx_description
1 polymer ?
#
loop_
_entity_poly.entity_id
_entity_poly.type
_entity_poly.pdbx_seq_one_letter_code
_entity_poly.pdbx_strand_id
1 'polypeptide(L)'
;MDREHRPSAEPLAWGVGLLVSGLAVMYAALAALAVLGPEWGEGIALFVVLGASAAIAGLCLTIVGIARLAMNVDLAALAALGVLAQAEHEAGAERRAESERAAEALERFRARAAEVPGGQPRDED
;
A
#
# COMPACT_ATOMS: atom_id res chain seq x y z
N MET A 1 -19.68 4.27 3.17
CA MET A 1 -19.16 3.65 1.94
C MET A 1 -18.17 2.58 2.38
N ASP A 2 -18.67 1.36 2.56
CA ASP A 2 -17.85 0.23 2.95
C ASP A 2 -16.91 -0.13 1.80
N ARG A 3 -15.62 0.19 1.96
CA ARG A 3 -14.58 -0.31 1.06
C ARG A 3 -14.39 -1.79 1.37
N GLU A 4 -15.15 -2.61 0.67
CA GLU A 4 -15.03 -4.06 0.65
C GLU A 4 -13.55 -4.42 0.38
N HIS A 5 -12.83 -4.74 1.46
CA HIS A 5 -11.45 -5.20 1.41
C HIS A 5 -11.46 -6.59 0.77
N ARG A 6 -11.50 -6.65 -0.57
CA ARG A 6 -11.32 -7.93 -1.26
C ARG A 6 -9.95 -8.48 -0.88
N PRO A 7 -9.87 -9.72 -0.38
CA PRO A 7 -8.60 -10.29 0.07
C PRO A 7 -7.64 -10.41 -1.12
N SER A 8 -6.71 -9.45 -1.23
CA SER A 8 -5.67 -9.42 -2.25
C SER A 8 -4.80 -10.68 -2.28
N ALA A 9 -4.80 -11.45 -1.19
CA ALA A 9 -4.01 -12.65 -1.02
C ALA A 9 -4.68 -13.94 -1.55
N GLU A 10 -5.97 -13.91 -1.89
CA GLU A 10 -6.70 -15.09 -2.37
C GLU A 10 -6.06 -15.76 -3.60
N PRO A 11 -5.70 -15.06 -4.70
CA PRO A 11 -5.05 -15.69 -5.85
C PRO A 11 -3.65 -16.24 -5.51
N LEU A 12 -2.95 -15.61 -4.56
CA LEU A 12 -1.65 -16.09 -4.07
C LEU A 12 -1.82 -17.41 -3.31
N ALA A 13 -2.80 -17.49 -2.41
CA ALA A 13 -3.08 -18.69 -1.64
C ALA A 13 -3.48 -19.87 -2.54
N TRP A 14 -4.35 -19.63 -3.52
CA TRP A 14 -4.70 -20.64 -4.52
C TRP A 14 -3.50 -21.05 -5.38
N GLY A 15 -2.67 -20.10 -5.81
CA GLY A 15 -1.45 -20.40 -6.57
C GLY A 15 -0.47 -21.28 -5.80
N VAL A 16 -0.20 -20.93 -4.54
CA VAL A 16 0.69 -21.72 -3.67
C VAL A 16 0.10 -23.10 -3.40
N GLY A 17 -1.20 -23.19 -3.12
CA GLY A 17 -1.87 -24.49 -2.90
C GLY A 17 -1.79 -25.40 -4.12
N LEU A 18 -2.03 -24.87 -5.33
CA LEU A 18 -1.94 -25.63 -6.57
C LEU A 18 -0.49 -26.03 -6.89
N LEU A 19 0.47 -25.14 -6.61
CA LEU A 19 1.90 -25.41 -6.78
C LEU A 19 2.36 -26.58 -5.90
N VAL A 20 2.07 -26.51 -4.60
CA VAL A 20 2.48 -27.54 -3.62
C VAL A 20 1.81 -28.88 -3.92
N SER A 21 0.50 -28.87 -4.20
CA SER A 21 -0.22 -30.11 -4.54
C SER A 21 0.26 -30.73 -5.85
N GLY A 22 0.51 -29.92 -6.89
CA GLY A 22 1.08 -30.39 -8.15
C GLY A 22 2.46 -31.03 -7.98
N LEU A 23 3.34 -30.39 -7.22
CA LEU A 23 4.65 -30.94 -6.87
C LEU A 23 4.52 -32.25 -6.07
N ALA A 24 3.63 -32.30 -5.08
CA ALA A 24 3.41 -33.50 -4.28
C ALA A 24 2.96 -34.70 -5.15
N VAL A 25 2.02 -34.47 -6.08
CA VAL A 25 1.58 -35.51 -7.02
C VAL A 25 2.71 -35.96 -7.93
N MET A 26 3.48 -35.01 -8.46
CA MET A 26 4.63 -35.31 -9.33
C MET A 26 5.68 -36.16 -8.60
N TYR A 27 6.06 -35.78 -7.38
CA TYR A 27 7.03 -36.53 -6.58
C TYR A 27 6.50 -37.89 -6.15
N ALA A 28 5.23 -37.99 -5.77
CA ALA A 28 4.60 -39.27 -5.44
C ALA A 28 4.61 -40.22 -6.65
N ALA A 29 4.32 -39.71 -7.85
CA ALA A 29 4.38 -40.48 -9.08
C ALA A 29 5.81 -40.94 -9.40
N LEU A 30 6.81 -40.05 -9.31
CA LEU A 30 8.22 -40.43 -9.50
C LEU A 30 8.70 -41.47 -8.49
N ALA A 31 8.29 -41.34 -7.23
CA ALA A 31 8.59 -42.32 -6.19
C ALA A 31 7.93 -43.67 -6.49
N ALA A 32 6.68 -43.67 -6.94
CA ALA A 32 5.98 -44.88 -7.35
C ALA A 32 6.68 -45.56 -8.55
N LEU A 33 7.18 -44.78 -9.52
CA LEU A 33 7.93 -45.32 -10.65
C LEU A 33 9.22 -46.02 -10.21
N ALA A 34 9.93 -45.43 -9.24
CA ALA A 34 11.15 -45.99 -8.70
C ALA A 34 10.93 -47.31 -7.93
N VAL A 35 9.75 -47.47 -7.30
CA VAL A 35 9.40 -48.67 -6.53
C VAL A 35 8.78 -49.76 -7.38
N LEU A 36 7.87 -49.41 -8.28
CA LEU A 36 7.06 -50.36 -9.06
C LEU A 36 7.75 -50.82 -10.35
N GLY A 37 8.82 -50.12 -10.77
CA GLY A 37 9.56 -50.46 -11.98
C GLY A 37 8.93 -49.91 -13.27
N PRO A 38 9.67 -50.01 -14.39
CA PRO A 38 9.33 -49.34 -15.65
C PRO A 38 8.10 -49.91 -16.35
N GLU A 39 7.68 -51.13 -16.01
CA GLU A 39 6.47 -51.79 -16.53
C GLU A 39 5.16 -51.10 -16.14
N TRP A 40 5.18 -50.26 -15.09
CA TRP A 40 4.07 -49.37 -14.73
C TRP A 40 4.25 -47.94 -15.26
N GLY A 41 5.23 -47.73 -16.14
CA GLY A 41 5.72 -46.42 -16.57
C GLY A 41 4.70 -45.53 -17.27
N GLU A 42 3.84 -46.08 -18.13
CA GLU A 42 2.87 -45.26 -18.90
C GLU A 42 1.82 -44.60 -17.99
N GLY A 43 1.22 -45.36 -17.07
CA GLY A 43 0.22 -44.83 -16.15
C GLY A 43 0.83 -43.79 -15.19
N ILE A 44 2.05 -44.05 -14.72
CA ILE A 44 2.75 -43.17 -13.79
C ILE A 44 3.24 -41.89 -14.49
N ALA A 45 3.70 -41.99 -15.75
CA ALA A 45 4.11 -40.83 -16.55
C ALA A 45 2.98 -39.80 -16.71
N LEU A 46 1.74 -40.27 -16.87
CA LEU A 46 0.57 -39.39 -16.91
C LEU A 46 0.42 -38.56 -15.62
N PHE A 47 0.60 -39.18 -14.45
CA PHE A 47 0.52 -38.48 -13.17
C PHE A 47 1.67 -37.49 -12.96
N VAL A 48 2.87 -37.81 -13.46
CA VAL A 48 4.01 -36.87 -13.48
C VAL A 48 3.66 -35.64 -14.32
N VAL A 49 3.12 -35.82 -15.53
CA VAL A 49 2.72 -34.72 -16.42
C VAL A 49 1.60 -33.87 -15.83
N LEU A 50 0.59 -34.51 -15.21
CA LEU A 50 -0.51 -33.82 -14.54
C LEU A 50 0.00 -33.00 -13.34
N GLY A 51 0.85 -33.61 -12.51
CA GLY A 51 1.47 -32.93 -11.36
C GLY A 51 2.32 -31.74 -11.79
N ALA A 52 3.15 -31.91 -12.82
CA ALA A 52 3.98 -30.84 -13.38
C ALA A 52 3.11 -29.70 -13.95
N SER A 53 2.04 -30.03 -14.67
CA SER A 53 1.12 -29.05 -15.26
C SER A 53 0.39 -28.25 -14.19
N ALA A 54 -0.09 -28.90 -13.12
CA ALA A 54 -0.68 -28.25 -11.95
C ALA A 54 0.34 -27.35 -11.23
N ALA A 55 1.58 -27.82 -11.08
CA ALA A 55 2.65 -27.03 -10.48
C ALA A 55 2.95 -25.76 -11.29
N ILE A 56 3.06 -25.87 -12.61
CA ILE A 56 3.28 -24.71 -13.51
C ILE A 56 2.12 -23.73 -13.41
N ALA A 57 0.87 -24.21 -13.47
CA ALA A 57 -0.30 -23.34 -13.32
C ALA A 57 -0.31 -22.63 -11.96
N GLY A 58 0.08 -23.33 -10.89
CA GLY A 58 0.18 -22.78 -9.54
C GLY A 58 1.27 -21.71 -9.43
N LEU A 59 2.42 -21.95 -10.07
CA LEU A 59 3.50 -20.98 -10.16
C LEU A 59 3.05 -19.69 -10.86
N CYS A 60 2.36 -19.81 -12.01
CA CYS A 60 1.82 -18.66 -12.72
C CYS A 60 0.85 -17.85 -11.86
N LEU A 61 -0.08 -18.51 -11.17
CA LEU A 61 -1.01 -17.86 -10.24
C LEU A 61 -0.28 -17.17 -9.07
N THR A 62 0.76 -17.81 -8.54
CA THR A 62 1.59 -17.26 -7.47
C THR A 62 2.30 -15.98 -7.93
N ILE A 63 2.89 -15.98 -9.13
CA ILE A 63 3.53 -14.79 -9.72
C ILE A 63 2.53 -13.65 -9.89
N VAL A 64 1.33 -13.94 -10.40
CA VAL A 64 0.25 -12.94 -10.54
C VAL A 64 -0.18 -12.41 -9.17
N GLY A 65 -0.29 -13.28 -8.16
CA GLY A 65 -0.59 -12.90 -6.78
C GLY A 65 0.46 -11.96 -6.19
N ILE A 66 1.74 -12.28 -6.37
CA ILE A 66 2.88 -11.44 -5.92
C ILE A 66 2.85 -10.08 -6.62
N ALA A 67 2.64 -10.06 -7.94
CA ALA A 67 2.57 -8.82 -8.71
C ALA A 67 1.43 -7.91 -8.21
N ARG A 68 0.26 -8.48 -7.90
CA ARG A 68 -0.85 -7.74 -7.28
C ARG A 68 -0.49 -7.21 -5.89
N LEU A 69 0.21 -8.00 -5.09
CA LEU A 69 0.66 -7.55 -3.77
C LEU A 69 1.61 -6.35 -3.88
N ALA A 70 2.57 -6.40 -4.81
CA ALA A 70 3.52 -5.31 -5.05
C ALA A 70 2.80 -4.03 -5.50
N MET A 71 1.89 -4.12 -6.48
CA MET A 71 1.11 -2.96 -6.94
C MET A 71 0.27 -2.34 -5.82
N ASN A 72 -0.30 -3.16 -4.92
CA ASN A 72 -1.07 -2.65 -3.79
C ASN A 72 -0.19 -1.93 -2.76
N VAL A 73 1.04 -2.41 -2.53
CA VAL A 73 2.01 -1.72 -1.68
C VAL A 73 2.43 -0.39 -2.29
N ASP A 74 2.70 -0.34 -3.59
CA ASP A 74 3.05 0.90 -4.29
C ASP A 74 1.91 1.92 -4.24
N LEU A 75 0.67 1.48 -4.46
CA LEU A 75 -0.52 2.34 -4.33
C LEU A 75 -0.71 2.85 -2.90
N ALA A 76 -0.49 2.01 -1.89
CA ALA A 76 -0.56 2.41 -0.50
C ALA A 76 0.52 3.45 -0.15
N ALA A 77 1.74 3.27 -0.67
CA ALA A 77 2.83 4.22 -0.48
C ALA A 77 2.53 5.58 -1.13
N LEU A 78 2.00 5.57 -2.37
CA LEU A 78 1.58 6.79 -3.06
C LEU A 78 0.44 7.50 -2.33
N ALA A 79 -0.55 6.75 -1.82
CA ALA A 79 -1.64 7.31 -1.03
C ALA A 79 -1.12 7.95 0.27
N ALA A 80 -0.17 7.30 0.95
CA ALA A 80 0.46 7.84 2.16
C ALA A 80 1.23 9.14 1.88
N LEU A 81 1.96 9.20 0.77
CA LEU A 81 2.65 10.43 0.33
C LEU A 81 1.67 11.55 0.00
N GLY A 82 0.54 11.24 -0.64
CA GLY A 82 -0.52 12.22 -0.92
C GLY A 82 -1.12 12.84 0.35
N VAL A 83 -1.35 12.02 1.38
CA VAL A 83 -1.85 12.50 2.69
C VAL A 83 -0.82 13.41 3.36
N LEU A 84 0.46 13.07 3.32
CA LEU A 84 1.53 13.91 3.87
C LEU A 84 1.65 15.25 3.13
N ALA A 85 1.61 15.23 1.81
CA ALA A 85 1.66 16.46 1.00
C ALA A 85 0.45 17.37 1.26
N GLN A 86 -0.72 16.78 1.47
CA GLN A 86 -1.94 17.53 1.77
C GLN A 86 -1.88 18.15 3.18
N ALA A 87 -1.38 17.41 4.17
CA ALA A 87 -1.15 17.94 5.51
C ALA A 87 -0.14 19.10 5.52
N GLU A 88 0.93 19.02 4.72
CA GLU A 88 1.88 20.12 4.56
C GLU A 88 1.26 21.34 3.88
N HIS A 89 0.40 21.13 2.88
CA HIS A 89 -0.33 22.22 2.22
C HIS A 89 -1.30 22.92 3.17
N GLU A 90 -2.03 22.17 3.98
CA GLU A 90 -2.95 22.72 4.98
C GLU A 90 -2.19 23.49 6.07
N ALA A 91 -1.11 22.92 6.62
CA ALA A 91 -0.27 23.62 7.59
C ALA A 91 0.39 24.88 7.01
N GLY A 92 0.78 24.85 5.72
CA GLY A 92 1.30 26.01 5.02
C GLY A 92 0.25 27.11 4.82
N ALA A 93 -1.00 26.74 4.55
CA ALA A 93 -2.11 27.68 4.43
C ALA A 93 -2.45 28.33 5.77
N GLU A 94 -2.46 27.56 6.87
CA GLU A 94 -2.69 28.10 8.22
C GLU A 94 -1.62 29.11 8.61
N ARG A 95 -0.33 28.82 8.38
CA ARG A 95 0.77 29.77 8.69
C ARG A 95 0.65 31.07 7.91
N ARG A 96 0.22 31.01 6.63
CA ARG A 96 -0.02 32.22 5.82
C ARG A 96 -1.19 33.02 6.39
N ALA A 97 -2.30 32.35 6.70
CA ALA A 97 -3.47 33.00 7.30
C ALA A 97 -3.14 33.64 8.66
N GLU A 98 -2.33 33.00 9.50
CA GLU A 98 -1.85 33.58 10.76
C GLU A 98 -0.95 34.79 10.53
N SER A 99 -0.04 34.74 9.56
CA SER A 99 0.83 35.86 9.23
C SER A 99 0.05 37.08 8.72
N GLU A 100 -0.99 36.86 7.92
CA GLU A 100 -1.88 37.92 7.43
C GLU A 100 -2.68 38.55 8.57
N ARG A 101 -3.27 37.73 9.46
CA ARG A 101 -3.98 38.23 10.65
C ARG A 101 -3.06 39.01 11.60
N ALA A 102 -1.82 38.56 11.76
CA ALA A 102 -0.83 39.26 12.58
C ALA A 102 -0.43 40.61 11.94
N ALA A 103 -0.28 40.66 10.61
CA ALA A 103 -0.01 41.89 9.88
C ALA A 103 -1.17 42.90 10.02
N GLU A 104 -2.42 42.45 9.84
CA GLU A 104 -3.61 43.30 10.03
C GLU A 104 -3.78 43.78 11.46
N ALA A 105 -3.44 42.95 12.46
CA ALA A 105 -3.49 43.35 13.87
C ALA A 105 -2.44 44.43 14.18
N LEU A 106 -1.25 44.33 13.59
CA LEU A 106 -0.18 45.33 13.71
C LEU A 106 -0.59 46.65 13.05
N GLU A 107 -1.21 46.60 11.87
CA GLU A 107 -1.74 47.80 11.20
C GLU A 107 -2.84 48.48 12.02
N ARG A 108 -3.79 47.71 12.56
CA ARG A 108 -4.83 48.24 13.47
C ARG A 108 -4.25 48.88 14.73
N PHE A 109 -3.22 48.27 15.30
CA PHE A 109 -2.53 48.83 16.47
C PHE A 109 -1.83 50.15 16.13
N ARG A 110 -1.12 50.21 14.99
CA ARG A 110 -0.49 51.45 14.50
C ARG A 110 -1.52 52.55 14.21
N ALA A 111 -2.64 52.22 13.59
CA ALA A 111 -3.71 53.17 13.31
C ALA A 111 -4.28 53.77 14.61
N ARG A 112 -4.56 52.93 15.63
CA ARG A 112 -4.99 53.42 16.95
C ARG A 112 -3.94 54.28 17.65
N ALA A 113 -2.66 53.92 17.57
CA ALA A 113 -1.58 54.69 18.17
C ALA A 113 -1.41 56.07 17.50
N ALA A 114 -1.71 56.18 16.19
CA ALA A 114 -1.71 57.45 15.47
C ALA A 114 -2.94 58.32 15.78
N GLU A 115 -4.05 57.72 16.20
CA GLU A 115 -5.28 58.44 16.60
C GLU A 115 -5.25 58.98 18.03
N VAL A 116 -4.30 58.57 18.90
CA VAL A 116 -4.14 59.15 20.23
C VAL A 116 -3.42 60.50 20.11
N PRO A 117 -4.10 61.65 20.27
CA PRO A 117 -3.44 62.94 20.27
C PRO A 117 -2.66 63.06 21.58
N GLY A 118 -1.43 63.59 21.49
CA GLY A 118 -0.50 63.74 22.60
C GLY A 118 -1.18 64.17 23.89
N GLY A 119 -1.18 63.26 24.87
CA GLY A 119 -1.38 63.61 26.27
C GLY A 119 -0.26 64.55 26.67
N GLN A 120 -0.54 65.84 26.61
CA GLN A 120 0.30 66.89 27.17
C GLN A 120 0.57 66.50 28.64
N PRO A 121 1.84 66.33 29.06
CA PRO A 121 2.14 66.14 30.47
C PRO A 121 1.61 67.38 31.19
N ARG A 122 0.63 67.17 32.05
CA ARG A 122 0.05 68.21 32.89
C ARG A 122 1.12 68.51 33.94
N ASP A 123 1.82 69.62 33.76
CA ASP A 123 2.65 70.23 34.79
C ASP A 123 1.71 70.50 35.99
N GLU A 124 1.94 69.80 37.09
CA GLU A 124 1.36 70.11 38.39
C GLU A 124 2.39 70.94 39.16
N ASP A 125 1.94 72.13 39.57
CA ASP A 125 2.66 73.16 40.33
C ASP A 125 3.14 72.70 41.71
#